data_AF-A0A432I3F0-F1
#
_entry.id   AF-A0A432I3F0-F1
#
_cell.length_a   1.000
_cell.length_b   1.000
_cell.length_c   1.000
_cell.angle_alpha   90.00
_cell.angle_beta   90.00
_cell.angle_gamma   90.00
#
_symmetry.space_group_name_H-M   'P 1'
#
loop_
_entity.id
_entity.type
_entity.pdbx_description
1 polymer ?
#
loop_
_entity_poly.entity_id
_entity_poly.type
_entity_poly.pdbx_seq_one_letter_code
_entity_poly.pdbx_strand_id
1 'polypeptide(L)'
;ASVLLLAAIIGALALVRERLQGYADRGVFRGFSEQSAAAGRYRFRFSWLGTRPVSLVYTPTTGTFVFRNLLPDVTARSPLHRDLQAFVSGRASPRLPAHRRVDRRRARIRCVLSRGAVSLELVATRNHHEYGVNRVVNLVHEIFVYLHAYHPEYMWESFDAPEE
;
A
#
# COMPACT_ATOMS: atom_id res chain seq x y z
N ALA A 1 17.91 -21.83 -15.90
CA ALA A 1 17.51 -20.87 -14.84
C ALA A 1 16.32 -19.97 -15.25
N SER A 2 16.24 -19.48 -16.49
CA SER A 2 15.22 -18.47 -16.90
C SER A 2 13.76 -18.94 -16.85
N VAL A 3 13.46 -20.20 -17.14
CA VAL A 3 12.06 -20.69 -17.19
C VAL A 3 11.43 -20.75 -15.79
N LEU A 4 12.16 -21.24 -14.78
CA LEU A 4 11.68 -21.31 -13.40
C LEU A 4 11.45 -19.91 -12.80
N LEU A 5 12.32 -18.95 -13.12
CA LEU A 5 12.17 -17.57 -12.67
C LEU A 5 10.94 -16.92 -13.32
N LEU A 6 10.74 -17.14 -14.62
CA LEU A 6 9.57 -16.63 -15.34
C LEU A 6 8.27 -17.24 -14.79
N ALA A 7 8.24 -18.55 -14.55
CA ALA A 7 7.11 -19.23 -13.95
C ALA A 7 6.78 -18.69 -12.53
N ALA A 8 7.80 -18.45 -11.71
CA ALA A 8 7.63 -17.84 -10.40
C ALA A 8 7.06 -16.42 -10.47
N ILE A 9 7.51 -15.61 -11.44
CA ILE A 9 6.98 -14.26 -11.69
C ILE A 9 5.51 -14.32 -12.11
N ILE A 10 5.16 -15.21 -13.03
CA ILE A 10 3.79 -15.40 -13.50
C ILE A 10 2.88 -15.85 -12.35
N GLY A 11 3.32 -16.84 -11.57
CA GLY A 11 2.57 -17.32 -10.41
C GLY A 11 2.37 -16.24 -9.35
N ALA A 12 3.41 -15.48 -9.03
CA ALA A 12 3.31 -14.37 -8.07
C ALA A 12 2.36 -13.27 -8.55
N LEU A 13 2.40 -12.93 -9.84
CA LEU A 13 1.48 -11.96 -10.44
C LEU A 13 0.03 -12.45 -10.42
N ALA A 14 -0.22 -13.71 -10.81
CA ALA A 14 -1.56 -14.30 -10.78
C ALA A 14 -2.16 -14.26 -9.37
N LEU A 15 -1.37 -14.64 -8.37
CA LEU A 15 -1.74 -14.58 -6.96
C LEU A 15 -2.07 -13.15 -6.50
N VAL A 16 -1.25 -12.16 -6.87
CA VAL A 16 -1.51 -10.75 -6.51
C VAL A 16 -2.78 -10.23 -7.20
N ARG A 17 -3.00 -10.57 -8.47
CA ARG A 17 -4.22 -10.22 -9.21
C ARG A 17 -5.46 -10.80 -8.54
N GLU A 18 -5.45 -12.09 -8.23
CA GLU A 18 -6.54 -12.79 -7.56
C GLU A 18 -6.89 -12.12 -6.22
N ARG A 19 -5.87 -11.76 -5.43
CA ARG A 19 -6.08 -11.10 -4.13
C ARG A 19 -6.67 -9.71 -4.28
N LEU A 20 -6.16 -8.90 -5.20
CA LEU A 20 -6.70 -7.56 -5.45
C LEU A 20 -8.14 -7.62 -5.98
N GLN A 21 -8.44 -8.56 -6.88
CA GLN A 21 -9.78 -8.81 -7.36
C GLN A 21 -10.72 -9.20 -6.21
N GLY A 22 -10.31 -10.13 -5.34
CA GLY A 22 -11.11 -10.53 -4.18
C GLY A 22 -11.35 -9.39 -3.17
N TYR A 23 -10.50 -8.37 -3.11
CA TYR A 23 -10.81 -7.14 -2.36
C TYR A 23 -11.85 -6.28 -3.08
N ALA A 24 -11.73 -6.12 -4.40
CA ALA A 24 -12.70 -5.38 -5.21
C ALA A 24 -14.09 -6.02 -5.17
N ASP A 25 -14.19 -7.35 -5.30
CA ASP A 25 -15.45 -8.10 -5.28
C ASP A 25 -16.18 -7.97 -3.93
N ARG A 26 -15.42 -7.84 -2.84
CA ARG A 26 -15.96 -7.57 -1.49
C ARG A 26 -16.31 -6.10 -1.25
N GLY A 27 -16.14 -5.23 -2.25
CA GLY A 27 -16.42 -3.81 -2.16
C GLY A 27 -15.40 -3.01 -1.35
N VAL A 28 -14.23 -3.58 -1.03
CA VAL A 28 -13.14 -2.84 -0.35
C VAL A 28 -12.59 -1.75 -1.26
N PHE A 29 -12.60 -2.01 -2.57
CA PHE A 29 -12.23 -1.05 -3.61
C PHE A 29 -13.33 -0.91 -4.65
N ARG A 30 -13.35 0.24 -5.33
CA ARG A 30 -14.18 0.48 -6.51
C ARG A 30 -13.30 0.75 -7.73
N GLY A 31 -13.82 0.45 -8.93
CA GLY A 31 -13.14 0.76 -10.19
C GLY A 31 -11.79 0.04 -10.37
N PHE A 32 -11.67 -1.18 -9.85
CA PHE A 32 -10.47 -1.99 -10.01
C PHE A 32 -10.16 -2.20 -11.49
N SER A 33 -8.94 -1.86 -11.88
CA SER A 33 -8.43 -2.04 -13.23
C SER A 33 -6.94 -2.33 -13.20
N GLU A 34 -6.50 -3.19 -14.11
CA GLU A 34 -5.09 -3.43 -14.39
C GLU A 34 -4.68 -2.64 -15.65
N GLN A 35 -3.52 -2.00 -15.59
CA GLN A 35 -2.90 -1.34 -16.73
C GLN A 35 -1.74 -2.18 -17.26
N SER A 36 -1.47 -2.05 -18.57
CA SER A 36 -0.39 -2.76 -19.24
C SER A 36 0.93 -2.66 -18.49
N ALA A 37 1.61 -3.80 -18.37
CA ALA A 37 2.89 -3.86 -17.69
C ALA A 37 3.94 -3.04 -18.46
N ALA A 38 4.74 -2.26 -17.74
CA ALA A 38 5.85 -1.51 -18.31
C ALA A 38 7.13 -1.86 -17.54
N ALA A 39 8.15 -2.33 -18.25
CA ALA A 39 9.46 -2.70 -17.68
C ALA A 39 9.35 -3.64 -16.45
N GLY A 40 8.49 -4.66 -16.52
CA GLY A 40 8.29 -5.64 -15.44
C GLY A 40 7.53 -5.10 -14.22
N ARG A 41 6.88 -3.93 -14.35
CA ARG A 41 6.05 -3.32 -13.32
C ARG A 41 4.59 -3.38 -13.76
N TYR A 42 3.75 -3.94 -12.89
CA TYR A 42 2.32 -4.07 -13.09
C TYR A 42 1.62 -2.99 -12.29
N ARG A 43 0.68 -2.30 -12.92
CA ARG A 43 -0.02 -1.18 -12.29
C ARG A 43 -1.49 -1.50 -12.16
N PHE A 44 -1.99 -1.35 -10.95
CA PHE A 44 -3.38 -1.50 -10.59
C PHE A 44 -3.93 -0.14 -10.15
N ARG A 45 -5.14 0.18 -10.56
CA ARG A 45 -5.83 1.41 -10.21
C ARG A 45 -7.19 1.07 -9.60
N PHE A 46 -7.54 1.78 -8.54
CA PHE A 46 -8.81 1.63 -7.84
C PHE A 46 -9.04 2.82 -6.90
N SER A 47 -10.27 3.00 -6.45
CA SER A 47 -10.67 4.03 -5.47
C SER A 47 -11.08 3.36 -4.15
N TRP A 48 -10.79 4.01 -3.02
CA TRP A 48 -11.03 3.44 -1.68
C TRP A 48 -12.08 4.23 -0.88
N LEU A 49 -11.70 5.37 -0.32
CA LEU A 49 -12.50 6.18 0.62
C LEU A 49 -12.97 7.51 0.04
N GLY A 50 -12.63 7.79 -1.22
CA GLY A 50 -13.03 9.00 -1.93
C GLY A 50 -13.10 8.76 -3.43
N THR A 51 -13.32 9.83 -4.20
CA THR A 51 -13.43 9.77 -5.66
C THR A 51 -12.08 9.61 -6.35
N ARG A 52 -10.99 10.08 -5.71
CA ARG A 52 -9.64 10.05 -6.28
C ARG A 52 -9.10 8.62 -6.33
N PRO A 53 -8.78 8.10 -7.53
CA PRO A 53 -8.23 6.76 -7.66
C PRO A 53 -6.75 6.74 -7.26
N VAL A 54 -6.38 5.73 -6.48
CA VAL A 54 -5.01 5.43 -6.12
C VAL A 54 -4.40 4.43 -7.10
N SER A 55 -3.06 4.42 -7.17
CA SER A 55 -2.32 3.48 -8.01
C SER A 55 -1.40 2.62 -7.17
N LEU A 56 -1.54 1.30 -7.28
CA LEU A 56 -0.62 0.32 -6.74
C LEU A 56 0.30 -0.17 -7.87
N VAL A 57 1.61 -0.05 -7.68
CA VAL A 57 2.61 -0.64 -8.56
C VAL A 57 3.19 -1.88 -7.90
N TYR A 58 3.19 -3.00 -8.60
CA TYR A 58 3.78 -4.25 -8.18
C TYR A 58 4.94 -4.65 -9.11
N THR A 59 6.07 -5.00 -8.52
CA THR A 59 7.25 -5.51 -9.22
C THR A 59 7.53 -6.93 -8.72
N PRO A 60 7.16 -7.98 -9.47
CA PRO A 60 7.28 -9.37 -9.00
C PRO A 60 8.72 -9.80 -8.71
N THR A 61 9.68 -9.32 -9.52
CA THR A 61 11.10 -9.66 -9.39
C THR A 61 11.70 -9.26 -8.05
N THR A 62 11.19 -8.19 -7.44
CA THR A 62 11.66 -7.67 -6.15
C THR A 62 10.65 -7.86 -5.02
N GLY A 63 9.44 -8.34 -5.33
CA GLY A 63 8.33 -8.39 -4.37
C GLY A 63 7.89 -7.01 -3.88
N THR A 64 8.13 -5.95 -4.65
CA THR A 64 7.88 -4.57 -4.22
C THR A 64 6.48 -4.13 -4.61
N PHE A 65 5.75 -3.61 -3.63
CA PHE A 65 4.45 -2.97 -3.74
C PHE A 65 4.62 -1.48 -3.41
N VAL A 66 4.11 -0.59 -4.26
CA VAL A 66 4.12 0.86 -4.02
C VAL A 66 2.75 1.45 -4.29
N PHE A 67 2.07 1.90 -3.25
CA PHE A 67 0.97 2.84 -3.41
C PHE A 67 1.56 4.22 -3.67
N ARG A 68 1.46 4.67 -4.92
CA ARG A 68 2.05 5.93 -5.36
C ARG A 68 1.17 7.10 -5.01
N ASN A 69 1.80 8.15 -4.49
CA ASN A 69 1.16 9.43 -4.15
C ASN A 69 -0.12 9.20 -3.34
N LEU A 70 -0.04 8.32 -2.35
CA LEU A 70 -1.18 7.89 -1.55
C LEU A 70 -1.75 9.06 -0.75
N LEU A 71 -0.87 9.89 -0.18
CA LEU A 71 -1.23 11.03 0.64
C LEU A 71 -0.62 12.29 0.01
N PRO A 72 -1.42 13.16 -0.62
CA PRO A 72 -0.94 14.39 -1.25
C PRO A 72 -0.67 15.49 -0.20
N ASP A 73 -0.05 16.58 -0.64
CA ASP A 73 0.08 17.83 0.12
C ASP A 73 0.75 17.71 1.51
N VAL A 74 1.66 16.73 1.64
CA VAL A 74 2.44 16.51 2.87
C VAL A 74 3.78 17.25 2.78
N THR A 75 3.97 18.24 3.66
CA THR A 75 5.25 18.94 3.79
C THR A 75 6.31 18.09 4.50
N ALA A 76 7.54 18.11 3.99
CA ALA A 76 8.65 17.39 4.61
C ALA A 76 8.91 17.87 6.04
N ARG A 77 9.10 16.91 6.97
CA ARG A 77 9.39 17.15 8.39
C ARG A 77 8.29 17.91 9.16
N SER A 78 7.09 18.08 8.60
CA SER A 78 5.91 18.54 9.36
C SER A 78 5.51 17.54 10.45
N PRO A 79 4.68 17.94 11.43
CA PRO A 79 4.10 17.02 12.41
C PRO A 79 3.44 15.81 11.74
N LEU A 80 2.52 16.04 10.79
CA LEU A 80 1.86 15.01 9.99
C LEU A 80 2.86 14.03 9.35
N HIS A 81 3.93 14.54 8.72
CA HIS A 81 4.93 13.67 8.09
C HIS A 81 5.67 12.80 9.11
N ARG A 82 6.04 13.34 10.27
CA ARG A 82 6.72 12.58 11.34
C ARG A 82 5.79 11.54 11.94
N ASP A 83 4.53 11.91 12.17
CA ASP A 83 3.52 11.04 12.77
C ASP A 83 3.18 9.88 11.83
N LEU A 84 3.05 10.13 10.53
CA LEU A 84 2.91 9.09 9.51
C LEU A 84 4.11 8.12 9.50
N GLN A 85 5.34 8.66 9.53
CA GLN A 85 6.54 7.82 9.58
C GLN A 85 6.58 6.97 10.86
N ALA A 86 6.25 7.55 12.00
CA ALA A 86 6.19 6.86 13.28
C ALA A 86 5.10 5.77 13.30
N PHE A 87 3.90 6.10 12.82
CA PHE A 87 2.78 5.17 12.72
C PHE A 87 3.12 3.94 11.88
N VAL A 88 3.61 4.17 10.65
CA VAL A 88 3.96 3.12 9.69
C VAL A 88 5.12 2.28 10.21
N SER A 89 6.23 2.89 10.63
CA SER A 89 7.37 2.13 11.19
C SER A 89 6.98 1.34 12.46
N GLY A 90 6.07 1.90 13.26
CA GLY A 90 5.49 1.27 14.45
C GLY A 90 4.70 0.00 14.15
N ARG A 91 4.19 -0.21 12.92
CA ARG A 91 3.45 -1.44 12.55
C ARG A 91 4.32 -2.69 12.58
N ALA A 92 5.64 -2.56 12.57
CA ALA A 92 6.57 -3.68 12.74
C ALA A 92 7.07 -3.86 14.19
N SER A 93 6.54 -3.09 15.14
CA SER A 93 6.98 -3.10 16.55
C SER A 93 6.57 -4.39 17.26
N PRO A 94 7.46 -5.05 18.02
CA PRO A 94 7.12 -6.24 18.80
C PRO A 94 6.07 -5.99 19.89
N ARG A 95 5.80 -4.72 20.23
CA ARG A 95 4.75 -4.32 21.18
C ARG A 95 3.33 -4.51 20.62
N LEU A 96 3.17 -4.63 19.30
CA LEU A 96 1.88 -4.95 18.70
C LEU A 96 1.60 -6.45 18.76
N PRO A 97 0.33 -6.86 18.96
CA PRO A 97 -0.09 -8.25 18.83
C PRO A 97 0.34 -8.83 17.48
N ALA A 98 0.72 -10.11 17.46
CA ALA A 98 1.28 -10.76 16.27
C ALA A 98 0.39 -10.63 15.03
N HIS A 99 -0.93 -10.69 15.18
CA HIS A 99 -1.89 -10.57 14.08
C HIS A 99 -2.05 -9.13 13.54
N ARG A 100 -1.65 -8.10 14.30
CA ARG A 100 -1.62 -6.68 13.85
C ARG A 100 -0.24 -6.23 13.40
N ARG A 101 0.79 -7.02 13.67
CA ARG A 101 2.19 -6.67 13.44
C ARG A 101 2.62 -7.08 12.05
N VAL A 102 3.40 -6.22 11.38
CA VAL A 102 4.16 -6.60 10.19
C VAL A 102 5.33 -7.48 10.61
N ASP A 103 5.29 -8.75 10.22
CA ASP A 103 6.45 -9.65 10.36
C ASP A 103 7.59 -9.20 9.43
N ARG A 104 8.68 -8.73 10.02
CA ARG A 104 9.89 -8.27 9.32
C ARG A 104 10.59 -9.37 8.52
N ARG A 105 10.32 -10.64 8.80
CA ARG A 105 10.83 -11.79 8.04
C ARG A 105 10.06 -12.00 6.73
N ARG A 106 8.84 -11.46 6.64
CA ARG A 106 7.94 -11.60 5.47
C ARG A 106 7.78 -10.32 4.68
N ALA A 107 7.87 -9.15 5.31
CA ALA A 107 7.84 -7.88 4.61
C ALA A 107 8.58 -6.76 5.35
N ARG A 108 9.02 -5.75 4.59
CA ARG A 108 9.51 -4.46 5.10
C ARG A 108 8.59 -3.36 4.60
N ILE A 109 8.35 -2.34 5.41
CA ILE A 109 7.44 -1.23 5.08
C ILE A 109 8.12 0.12 5.35
N ARG A 110 7.77 1.13 4.55
CA ARG A 110 8.17 2.52 4.78
C ARG A 110 7.27 3.49 4.04
N CYS A 111 7.26 4.73 4.51
CA CYS A 111 6.78 5.88 3.75
C CYS A 111 7.93 6.46 2.91
N VAL A 112 7.61 6.92 1.71
CA VAL A 112 8.52 7.64 0.82
C VAL A 112 7.86 8.95 0.43
N LEU A 113 8.43 10.08 0.89
CA LEU A 113 7.98 11.41 0.50
C LEU A 113 8.71 11.86 -0.77
N SER A 114 7.96 12.28 -1.78
CA SER A 114 8.52 12.87 -3.00
C SER A 114 7.56 13.92 -3.56
N ARG A 115 8.07 15.11 -3.90
CA ARG A 115 7.30 16.20 -4.53
C ARG A 115 5.98 16.51 -3.79
N GLY A 116 6.03 16.57 -2.46
CA GLY A 116 4.85 16.88 -1.63
C GLY A 116 3.85 15.73 -1.45
N ALA A 117 4.12 14.52 -1.95
CA ALA A 117 3.23 13.38 -1.76
C ALA A 117 3.95 12.20 -1.09
N VAL A 118 3.29 11.57 -0.12
CA VAL A 118 3.76 10.34 0.51
C VAL A 118 3.25 9.14 -0.27
N SER A 119 4.17 8.27 -0.65
CA SER A 119 3.90 6.92 -1.13
C SER A 119 4.14 5.91 -0.01
N LEU A 120 3.36 4.83 0.01
CA LEU A 120 3.60 3.69 0.88
C LEU A 120 4.30 2.61 0.09
N GLU A 121 5.46 2.16 0.57
CA GLU A 121 6.21 1.06 -0.01
C GLU A 121 6.20 -0.14 0.94
N LEU A 122 5.92 -1.32 0.40
CA LEU A 122 6.10 -2.61 1.05
C LEU A 122 6.96 -3.50 0.15
N VAL A 123 7.99 -4.14 0.73
CA VAL A 123 8.81 -5.15 0.05
C VAL A 123 8.54 -6.51 0.69
N ALA A 124 7.90 -7.41 -0.04
CA ALA A 124 7.71 -8.80 0.35
C ALA A 124 9.04 -9.56 0.21
N THR A 125 9.52 -10.13 1.31
CA THR A 125 10.77 -10.88 1.35
C THR A 125 10.51 -12.35 1.03
N ARG A 126 11.53 -13.07 0.52
CA ARG A 126 11.48 -14.54 0.33
C ARG A 126 10.21 -15.05 -0.39
N ASN A 127 9.76 -14.35 -1.42
CA ASN A 127 8.55 -14.68 -2.18
C ASN A 127 7.23 -14.69 -1.39
N HIS A 128 7.15 -13.99 -0.26
CA HIS A 128 5.91 -13.82 0.51
C HIS A 128 4.94 -12.81 -0.14
N HIS A 129 4.71 -12.92 -1.46
CA HIS A 129 3.92 -11.99 -2.27
C HIS A 129 2.46 -11.90 -1.80
N GLU A 130 1.85 -13.03 -1.43
CA GLU A 130 0.49 -13.08 -0.88
C GLU A 130 0.36 -12.28 0.43
N TYR A 131 1.31 -12.50 1.33
CA TYR A 131 1.38 -11.74 2.58
C TYR A 131 1.60 -10.26 2.28
N GLY A 132 2.46 -9.94 1.30
CA GLY A 132 2.75 -8.58 0.87
C GLY A 132 1.52 -7.84 0.38
N VAL A 133 0.75 -8.42 -0.55
CA VAL A 133 -0.48 -7.78 -1.08
C VAL A 133 -1.54 -7.61 0.01
N ASN A 134 -1.79 -8.64 0.82
CA ASN A 134 -2.78 -8.55 1.90
C ASN A 134 -2.37 -7.48 2.93
N ARG A 135 -1.08 -7.43 3.29
CA ARG A 135 -0.60 -6.49 4.31
C ARG A 135 -0.53 -5.06 3.80
N VAL A 136 -0.11 -4.83 2.55
CA VAL A 136 -0.02 -3.46 2.02
C VAL A 136 -1.41 -2.84 1.87
N VAL A 137 -2.41 -3.63 1.45
CA VAL A 137 -3.81 -3.23 1.43
C VAL A 137 -4.25 -2.87 2.86
N ASN A 138 -4.20 -3.81 3.80
CA ASN A 138 -4.65 -3.55 5.17
C ASN A 138 -3.94 -2.36 5.83
N LEU A 139 -2.66 -2.14 5.52
CA LEU A 139 -1.90 -1.01 6.03
C LEU A 139 -2.41 0.34 5.50
N VAL A 140 -2.79 0.43 4.23
CA VAL A 140 -3.42 1.65 3.70
C VAL A 140 -4.73 1.94 4.43
N HIS A 141 -5.55 0.92 4.68
CA HIS A 141 -6.76 1.08 5.49
C HIS A 141 -6.45 1.59 6.91
N GLU A 142 -5.48 0.96 7.59
CA GLU A 142 -5.01 1.38 8.92
C GLU A 142 -4.52 2.84 8.92
N ILE A 143 -3.84 3.30 7.85
CA ILE A 143 -3.38 4.69 7.70
C ILE A 143 -4.56 5.65 7.62
N PHE A 144 -5.57 5.36 6.80
CA PHE A 144 -6.74 6.25 6.69
C PHE A 144 -7.52 6.35 7.99
N VAL A 145 -7.74 5.22 8.69
CA VAL A 145 -8.36 5.24 10.02
C VAL A 145 -7.55 6.07 11.01
N TYR A 146 -6.22 5.93 10.99
CA TYR A 146 -5.33 6.76 11.82
C TYR A 146 -5.46 8.25 11.48
N LEU A 147 -5.48 8.62 10.19
CA LEU A 147 -5.59 10.01 9.78
C LEU A 147 -6.93 10.63 10.17
N HIS A 148 -8.04 9.91 10.02
CA HIS A 148 -9.34 10.40 10.50
C HIS A 148 -9.34 10.68 12.01
N ALA A 149 -8.69 9.83 12.80
CA ALA A 149 -8.69 9.97 14.26
C ALA A 149 -7.72 11.04 14.80
N TYR A 150 -6.57 11.24 14.13
CA TYR A 150 -5.48 12.07 14.68
C TYR A 150 -5.09 13.27 13.81
N HIS A 151 -5.54 13.31 12.56
CA HIS A 151 -5.30 14.42 11.62
C HIS A 151 -6.56 14.72 10.78
N PRO A 152 -7.72 14.99 11.42
CA PRO A 152 -8.98 15.19 10.71
C PRO A 152 -8.93 16.39 9.75
N GLU A 153 -8.22 17.48 10.10
CA GLU A 153 -8.14 18.66 9.23
C GLU A 153 -7.46 18.31 7.90
N TYR A 154 -6.41 17.49 7.95
CA TYR A 154 -5.74 16.98 6.75
C TYR A 154 -6.68 16.13 5.88
N MET A 155 -7.53 15.31 6.51
CA MET A 155 -8.50 14.49 5.79
C MET A 155 -9.54 15.35 5.08
N TRP A 156 -10.01 16.43 5.70
CA TRP A 156 -10.94 17.38 5.09
C TRP A 156 -10.29 18.10 3.90
N GLU A 157 -9.13 18.72 4.11
CA GLU A 157 -8.45 19.54 3.11
C GLU A 157 -7.99 18.74 1.89
N SER A 158 -7.52 17.50 2.10
CA SER A 158 -6.86 16.72 1.04
C SER A 158 -7.74 15.67 0.38
N PHE A 159 -8.82 15.23 1.04
CA PHE A 159 -9.65 14.10 0.62
C PHE A 159 -11.15 14.38 0.59
N ASP A 160 -11.59 15.62 0.82
CA ASP A 160 -13.00 15.99 0.86
C ASP A 160 -13.80 15.14 1.87
N ALA A 161 -13.16 14.70 2.96
CA ALA A 161 -13.83 13.93 4.01
C ALA A 161 -14.89 14.81 4.71
N PRO A 162 -16.06 14.26 5.10
CA PRO A 162 -17.05 15.02 5.85
C PRO A 162 -16.50 15.50 7.20
N GLU A 163 -16.88 16.71 7.61
CA GLU A 163 -16.79 17.15 9.01
C GLU A 163 -17.76 16.28 9.82
N GLU A 164 -17.26 15.51 10.79
CA GLU A 164 -18.10 14.78 11.76
C GLU A 164 -18.41 15.65 12.99
#